data_AF-A0A520GSQ0-F1
#
_entry.id   AF-A0A520GSQ0-F1
#
_cell.length_a   1.000
_cell.length_b   1.000
_cell.length_c   1.000
_cell.angle_alpha   90.00
_cell.angle_beta   90.00
_cell.angle_gamma   90.00
#
_symmetry.space_group_name_H-M   'P 1'
#
loop_
_entity.id
_entity.type
_entity.pdbx_description
1 polymer ?
#
loop_
_entity_poly.entity_id
_entity_poly.type
_entity_poly.pdbx_seq_one_letter_code
_entity_poly.pdbx_strand_id
1 'polypeptide(L)' 'MGKALSIKQPWASLIASGIKDIENRTWATKYRGRIYIHASGKPAF' A
#
# COMPACT_ATOMS: atom_id res chain seq x y z
N MET A 1 -3.07 14.08 -11.50
CA MET A 1 -2.28 12.83 -11.35
C MET A 1 -2.32 12.43 -9.88
N GLY A 2 -2.80 11.23 -9.54
CA GLY A 2 -2.93 10.81 -8.13
C GLY A 2 -1.63 10.21 -7.57
N LYS A 3 -1.50 10.21 -6.24
CA LYS A 3 -0.36 9.56 -5.57
C LYS A 3 -0.60 8.05 -5.46
N ALA A 4 0.47 7.28 -5.50
CA ALA A 4 0.44 5.84 -5.32
C ALA A 4 1.42 5.40 -4.23
N LEU A 5 1.12 4.30 -3.56
CA LEU A 5 2.05 3.62 -2.66
C LEU A 5 2.33 2.20 -3.19
N SER A 6 3.62 1.89 -3.34
CA SER A 6 4.05 0.55 -3.76
C SER A 6 4.11 -0.38 -2.56
N ILE A 7 3.34 -1.46 -2.59
CA ILE A 7 3.16 -2.42 -1.48
C ILE A 7 3.49 -3.82 -2.01
N LYS A 8 4.24 -4.61 -1.25
CA LYS A 8 4.58 -5.98 -1.63
C LYS A 8 3.37 -6.90 -1.50
N GLN A 9 3.32 -7.93 -2.34
CA GLN A 9 2.36 -9.02 -2.15
C GLN A 9 2.74 -9.88 -0.92
N PRO A 10 1.76 -10.45 -0.19
CA PRO A 10 0.31 -10.44 -0.47
C PRO A 10 -0.43 -9.18 0.02
N TRP A 11 0.27 -8.28 0.72
CA TRP A 11 -0.36 -7.16 1.44
C TRP A 11 -1.10 -6.19 0.53
N ALA A 12 -0.61 -5.95 -0.69
CA ALA A 12 -1.29 -5.11 -1.67
C ALA A 12 -2.72 -5.60 -1.95
N SER A 13 -2.89 -6.91 -2.15
CA SER A 13 -4.21 -7.51 -2.44
C SER A 13 -5.14 -7.47 -1.22
N LEU A 14 -4.59 -7.69 -0.02
CA LEU A 14 -5.37 -7.63 1.22
C LEU A 14 -5.89 -6.21 1.51
N ILE A 15 -5.12 -5.18 1.19
CA ILE A 15 -5.58 -3.79 1.34
C ILE A 15 -6.61 -3.45 0.26
N ALA A 16 -6.35 -3.81 -1.00
CA ALA A 16 -7.27 -3.53 -2.10
C ALA A 16 -8.62 -4.24 -1.96
N SER A 17 -8.66 -5.41 -1.31
CA SER A 17 -9.88 -6.16 -0.99
C SER A 17 -10.56 -5.74 0.32
N GLY A 18 -9.98 -4.80 1.07
CA GLY A 18 -10.54 -4.31 2.33
C GLY A 18 -10.34 -5.25 3.53
N ILE A 19 -9.53 -6.30 3.39
CA ILE A 19 -9.21 -7.25 4.47
C ILE A 19 -8.16 -6.64 5.43
N LYS A 20 -7.25 -5.82 4.90
CA LYS A 20 -6.21 -5.13 5.67
C LYS A 20 -6.42 -3.61 5.57
N ASP A 21 -6.78 -3.00 6.68
CA ASP A 21 -7.09 -1.58 6.79
C ASP A 21 -5.88 -0.69 7.13
N ILE A 22 -4.85 -1.26 7.77
CA ILE A 22 -3.64 -0.54 8.20
C ILE A 22 -2.41 -0.98 7.39
N GLU A 23 -1.66 -0.02 6.88
CA GLU A 23 -0.37 -0.18 6.21
C GLU A 23 0.76 0.42 7.07
N ASN A 24 1.78 -0.37 7.41
CA ASN A 24 2.87 0.04 8.30
C ASN A 24 4.16 0.29 7.52
N ARG A 25 4.88 1.36 7.89
CA ARG A 25 6.17 1.75 7.30
C ARG A 25 7.16 2.19 8.37
N THR A 26 8.44 2.12 8.05
CA THR A 26 9.54 2.64 8.87
C THR A 26 9.73 4.16 8.73
N TRP A 27 8.96 4.81 7.87
CA TRP A 27 9.02 6.25 7.62
C TRP A 27 7.62 6.86 7.68
N ALA A 28 7.55 8.10 8.13
CA ALA A 28 6.30 8.84 8.27
C ALA A 28 5.93 9.59 6.99
N THR A 29 4.63 9.75 6.73
CA THR A 29 4.10 10.61 5.66
C THR A 29 3.13 11.64 6.22
N LYS A 30 3.20 12.87 5.72
CA LYS A 30 2.21 13.93 6.00
C LYS A 30 1.00 13.88 5.06
N TYR A 31 1.04 13.03 4.03
CA TYR A 31 -0.03 12.97 3.04
C TYR A 31 -1.33 12.44 3.66
N ARG A 32 -2.47 13.10 3.33
CA ARG A 32 -3.82 12.69 3.69
C ARG A 32 -4.70 12.76 2.44
N GLY A 33 -5.58 11.78 2.27
CA GLY A 33 -6.46 11.66 1.11
C GLY A 33 -6.32 10.33 0.39
N ARG A 34 -6.96 10.22 -0.78
CA ARG A 34 -7.00 8.99 -1.58
C ARG A 34 -5.66 8.73 -2.29
N ILE A 35 -5.15 7.51 -2.13
CA ILE A 35 -3.99 6.99 -2.87
C ILE A 35 -4.37 5.79 -3.72
N TYR A 36 -3.58 5.54 -4.76
CA TYR A 36 -3.60 4.29 -5.51
C TYR A 36 -2.66 3.26 -4.86
N ILE A 37 -3.00 1.98 -4.98
CA ILE A 37 -2.14 0.87 -4.56
C ILE A 37 -1.42 0.33 -5.80
N HIS A 38 -0.09 0.21 -5.72
CA HIS A 38 0.72 -0.46 -6.73
C HIS A 38 1.28 -1.75 -6.12
N ALA A 39 0.98 -2.90 -6.73
CA ALA A 39 1.57 -4.17 -6.31
C ALA A 39 3.03 -4.23 -6.77
N SER A 40 3.96 -4.30 -5.82
CA SER A 40 5.39 -4.45 -6.11
C SER A 40 5.67 -5.80 -6.78
N GLY A 41 6.57 -5.81 -7.76
CA GLY A 41 7.00 -7.04 -8.45
C GLY A 41 7.78 -8.02 -7.56
N LYS A 42 8.27 -7.59 -6.39
CA LYS A 42 8.89 -8.47 -5.39
C LYS A 42 7.90 -8.81 -4.27
N PRO A 43 7.72 -10.10 -3.92
CA PRO A 43 6.90 -10.50 -2.78
C PRO A 43 7.57 -10.10 -1.46
N ALA A 44 6.76 -10.07 -0.39
CA ALA A 44 7.20 -9.72 0.96
C ALA A 44 8.17 -10.75 1.54
N PHE A 45 8.00 -12.00 1.15
CA PHE A 45 8.77 -13.18 1.50
C PHE A 45 9.10 -13.95 0.23
#